data_AF-A0A816C188-F1
#
_entry.id   AF-A0A816C188-F1
#
_cell.length_a   1.000
_cell.length_b   1.000
_cell.length_c   1.000
_cell.angle_alpha   90.00
_cell.angle_beta   90.00
_cell.angle_gamma   90.00
#
_symmetry.space_group_name_H-M   'P 1'
#
loop_
_entity.id
_entity.type
_entity.pdbx_description
1 polymer ?
#
loop_
_entity_poly.entity_id
_entity_poly.type
_entity_poly.pdbx_seq_one_letter_code
_entity_poly.pdbx_strand_id
1 'polypeptide(L)'
;MQIVQNLCRQPEISKTNFDMPTIYLPELAKETRCTNQIHEVCSTIDHAVFSSVQKSLNTLHNDSKRLEQCIADRLILHEHRSWNIKLSIVQFISLLLMILSSILIFRRYVKTSHLRIPLLFPDEFSTTWQIDSTLNVIDDFLFYPTYSLLLIILLINGIIFSLGQFIRSRQKDVLNHREKKMFTAFKHHLQTNVGVKQKNLYESFLAETID
;
A
#
# COMPACT_ATOMS: atom_id res chain seq x y z
N MET A 1 -16.82 57.13 -6.04
CA MET A 1 -17.08 57.05 -7.50
C MET A 1 -16.57 58.24 -8.33
N GLN A 2 -16.22 59.41 -7.76
CA GLN A 2 -15.70 60.56 -8.54
C GLN A 2 -14.23 60.42 -9.01
N ILE A 3 -13.39 59.67 -8.29
CA ILE A 3 -11.95 59.52 -8.60
C ILE A 3 -11.75 58.78 -9.93
N VAL A 4 -12.53 57.72 -10.19
CA VAL A 4 -12.46 56.92 -11.42
C VAL A 4 -12.92 57.73 -12.64
N GLN A 5 -13.94 58.59 -12.47
CA GLN A 5 -14.44 59.47 -13.53
C GLN A 5 -13.44 60.59 -13.89
N ASN A 6 -12.66 61.10 -12.93
CA ASN A 6 -11.60 62.07 -13.19
C ASN A 6 -10.36 61.42 -13.85
N LEU A 7 -10.03 60.17 -13.50
CA LEU A 7 -8.94 59.40 -14.13
C LEU A 7 -9.23 59.08 -15.62
N CYS A 8 -10.46 58.71 -15.97
CA CYS A 8 -10.85 58.47 -17.36
C CYS A 8 -10.88 59.76 -18.23
N ARG A 9 -10.82 60.95 -17.61
CA ARG A 9 -10.80 62.25 -18.31
C ARG A 9 -9.38 62.66 -18.74
N GLN A 10 -8.34 62.09 -18.13
CA GLN A 10 -6.93 62.34 -18.45
C GLN A 10 -6.22 61.01 -18.80
N PRO A 11 -6.21 60.60 -20.09
CA PRO A 11 -5.67 59.30 -20.51
C PRO A 11 -4.17 59.11 -20.26
N GLU A 12 -3.43 60.21 -20.02
CA GLU A 12 -2.00 60.18 -19.68
C GLU A 12 -1.73 59.72 -18.23
N ILE A 13 -2.70 59.92 -17.32
CA ILE A 13 -2.55 59.57 -15.90
C ILE A 13 -2.96 58.12 -15.63
N SER A 14 -3.90 57.55 -16.39
CA SER A 14 -4.20 56.12 -16.26
C SER A 14 -2.99 55.28 -16.69
N LYS A 15 -2.41 55.54 -17.87
CA LYS A 15 -1.27 54.76 -18.40
C LYS A 15 -0.02 54.78 -17.53
N THR A 16 0.20 55.80 -16.70
CA THR A 16 1.44 55.97 -15.94
C THR A 16 1.38 55.41 -14.51
N ASN A 17 0.20 55.27 -13.90
CA ASN A 17 0.07 54.81 -12.50
C ASN A 17 -1.03 53.76 -12.25
N PHE A 18 -1.97 53.54 -13.18
CA PHE A 18 -3.05 52.55 -13.03
C PHE A 18 -3.33 51.85 -14.36
N ASP A 19 -2.85 50.61 -14.49
CA ASP A 19 -3.14 49.75 -15.65
C ASP A 19 -4.59 49.22 -15.58
N MET A 20 -5.54 50.13 -15.76
CA MET A 20 -6.98 49.86 -15.66
C MET A 20 -7.58 49.87 -17.06
N PRO A 21 -8.16 48.74 -17.52
CA PRO A 21 -8.69 48.65 -18.87
C PRO A 21 -9.89 49.57 -19.05
N THR A 22 -9.91 50.32 -20.15
CA THR A 22 -10.97 51.30 -20.42
C THR A 22 -12.07 50.65 -21.26
N ILE A 23 -13.18 50.30 -20.60
CA ILE A 23 -14.38 49.73 -21.22
C ILE A 23 -15.48 50.80 -21.22
N TYR A 24 -15.99 51.14 -22.40
CA TYR A 24 -17.14 52.04 -22.54
C TYR A 24 -17.99 51.66 -23.77
N LEU A 25 -19.27 52.03 -23.76
CA LEU A 25 -20.15 51.89 -24.92
C LEU A 25 -19.99 53.13 -25.82
N PRO A 26 -19.59 52.98 -27.10
CA PRO A 26 -19.42 54.12 -27.99
C PRO A 26 -20.77 54.77 -28.28
N GLU A 27 -20.89 56.06 -27.97
CA GLU A 27 -22.03 56.90 -28.31
C GLU A 27 -21.77 57.50 -29.70
N LEU A 28 -22.62 57.20 -30.70
CA LEU A 28 -22.42 57.56 -32.13
C LEU A 28 -22.19 59.05 -32.39
N ALA A 29 -22.50 59.92 -31.44
CA ALA A 29 -22.46 61.37 -31.56
C ALA A 29 -21.16 62.04 -31.05
N LYS A 30 -20.22 61.29 -30.45
CA LYS A 30 -18.98 61.87 -29.88
C LYS A 30 -17.73 61.13 -30.35
N GLU A 31 -16.77 61.88 -30.88
CA GLU A 31 -15.41 61.38 -31.10
C GLU A 31 -14.74 61.09 -29.75
N THR A 32 -14.38 59.83 -29.52
CA THR A 32 -13.74 59.39 -28.29
C THR A 32 -12.23 59.28 -28.51
N ARG A 33 -11.44 59.88 -27.60
CA ARG A 33 -9.96 59.91 -27.67
C ARG A 33 -9.29 58.63 -27.13
N CYS A 34 -10.03 57.80 -26.40
CA CYS A 34 -9.50 56.57 -25.79
C CYS A 34 -9.83 55.37 -26.65
N THR A 35 -8.90 54.43 -26.81
CA THR A 35 -9.16 53.16 -27.50
C THR A 35 -9.94 52.23 -26.58
N ASN A 36 -11.10 51.74 -27.03
CA ASN A 36 -11.90 50.78 -26.28
C ASN A 36 -11.20 49.42 -26.23
N GLN A 37 -10.98 48.88 -25.03
CA GLN A 37 -10.26 47.61 -24.80
C GLN A 37 -11.19 46.41 -24.57
N ILE A 38 -12.50 46.52 -24.86
CA ILE A 38 -13.45 45.40 -24.70
C ILE A 38 -12.93 44.10 -25.30
N HIS A 39 -12.39 44.13 -26.52
CA HIS A 39 -11.90 42.93 -27.19
C HIS A 39 -10.67 42.31 -26.49
N GLU A 40 -9.78 43.15 -25.96
CA GLU A 40 -8.57 42.72 -25.22
C GLU A 40 -8.96 42.07 -23.89
N VAL A 41 -9.93 42.67 -23.18
CA VAL A 41 -10.46 42.12 -21.93
C VAL A 41 -11.22 40.81 -22.16
N CYS A 42 -12.07 40.74 -23.19
CA CYS A 42 -12.74 39.49 -23.58
C CYS A 42 -11.72 38.39 -23.90
N SER A 43 -10.73 38.69 -24.74
CA SER A 43 -9.67 37.72 -25.09
C SER A 43 -8.88 37.26 -23.86
N THR A 44 -8.61 38.15 -22.91
CA THR A 44 -7.92 37.79 -21.66
C THR A 44 -8.78 36.88 -20.78
N ILE A 45 -10.08 37.15 -20.69
CA ILE A 45 -11.03 36.29 -19.96
C ILE A 45 -11.11 34.91 -20.62
N ASP A 46 -11.24 34.86 -21.94
CA ASP A 46 -11.32 33.60 -22.69
C ASP A 46 -10.05 32.76 -22.50
N HIS A 47 -8.87 33.39 -22.59
CA HIS A 47 -7.60 32.72 -22.34
C HIS A 47 -7.49 32.22 -20.90
N ALA A 48 -7.92 33.03 -19.92
CA ALA A 48 -7.90 32.64 -18.50
C ALA A 48 -8.84 31.45 -18.23
N VAL A 49 -10.04 31.45 -18.82
CA VAL A 49 -11.00 30.35 -18.74
C VAL A 49 -10.42 29.10 -19.38
N PHE A 50 -9.93 29.18 -20.62
CA PHE A 50 -9.33 28.05 -21.33
C PHE A 50 -8.16 27.45 -20.55
N SER A 51 -7.24 28.30 -20.06
CA SER A 51 -6.09 27.86 -19.27
C SER A 51 -6.52 27.19 -17.97
N SER A 52 -7.55 27.72 -17.30
CA SER A 52 -8.09 27.15 -16.05
C SER A 52 -8.75 25.79 -16.27
N VAL A 53 -9.58 25.65 -17.31
CA VAL A 53 -10.23 24.38 -17.67
C VAL A 53 -9.18 23.34 -18.07
N GLN A 54 -8.23 23.71 -18.93
CA GLN A 54 -7.16 22.81 -19.37
C GLN A 54 -6.30 22.34 -18.20
N LYS A 55 -5.95 23.23 -17.26
CA LYS A 55 -5.20 22.87 -16.05
C LYS A 55 -6.01 21.92 -15.16
N SER A 56 -7.30 22.16 -15.02
CA SER A 56 -8.19 21.31 -14.21
C SER A 56 -8.32 19.91 -14.80
N LEU A 57 -8.51 19.78 -16.11
CA LEU A 57 -8.58 18.49 -16.81
C LEU A 57 -7.27 17.71 -16.72
N ASN A 58 -6.13 18.38 -16.88
CA ASN A 58 -4.82 17.75 -16.73
C ASN A 58 -4.56 17.29 -15.30
N THR A 59 -4.98 18.08 -14.31
CA THR A 59 -4.86 17.69 -12.89
C THR A 59 -5.70 16.46 -12.60
N LEU A 60 -6.96 16.44 -13.05
CA LEU A 60 -7.86 15.29 -12.94
C LEU A 60 -7.26 14.03 -13.58
N HIS A 61 -6.65 14.16 -14.76
CA HIS A 61 -5.97 13.05 -15.43
C HIS A 61 -4.85 12.46 -14.57
N ASN A 62 -3.97 13.34 -14.09
CA ASN A 62 -2.79 12.95 -13.33
C ASN A 62 -3.18 12.33 -12.00
N ASP A 63 -4.22 12.85 -11.34
CA ASP A 63 -4.72 12.30 -10.08
C ASP A 63 -5.37 10.94 -10.29
N SER A 64 -6.15 10.75 -11.36
CA SER A 64 -6.71 9.43 -11.72
C SER A 64 -5.59 8.41 -11.98
N LYS A 65 -4.54 8.80 -12.70
CA LYS A 65 -3.39 7.93 -12.99
C LYS A 65 -2.60 7.58 -11.74
N ARG A 66 -2.36 8.55 -10.85
CA ARG A 66 -1.71 8.32 -9.55
C ARG A 66 -2.52 7.36 -8.69
N LEU A 67 -3.83 7.53 -8.66
CA LEU A 67 -4.73 6.66 -7.91
C LEU A 67 -4.69 5.23 -8.45
N GLU A 68 -4.69 5.05 -9.78
CA GLU A 68 -4.53 3.73 -10.41
C GLU A 68 -3.20 3.07 -10.04
N GLN A 69 -2.09 3.82 -10.04
CA GLN A 69 -0.78 3.34 -9.61
C GLN A 69 -0.78 2.92 -8.14
N CYS A 70 -1.30 3.77 -7.24
CA CYS A 70 -1.40 3.44 -5.82
C CYS A 70 -2.22 2.16 -5.59
N ILE A 71 -3.31 1.96 -6.34
CA ILE A 71 -4.10 0.73 -6.26
C ILE A 71 -3.31 -0.48 -6.77
N ALA A 72 -2.59 -0.33 -7.89
CA ALA A 72 -1.76 -1.39 -8.44
C ALA A 72 -0.66 -1.83 -7.44
N ASP A 73 0.04 -0.86 -6.84
CA ASP A 73 1.07 -1.10 -5.83
C ASP A 73 0.51 -1.83 -4.60
N ARG A 74 -0.68 -1.43 -4.14
CA ARG A 74 -1.39 -2.11 -3.04
C ARG A 74 -1.80 -3.53 -3.42
N LEU A 75 -2.15 -3.79 -4.68
CA LEU A 75 -2.51 -5.11 -5.16
C LEU A 75 -1.30 -6.05 -5.25
N ILE A 76 -0.13 -5.54 -5.67
CA ILE A 76 1.14 -6.30 -5.73
C ILE A 76 1.54 -6.79 -4.34
N LEU A 77 1.33 -5.97 -3.31
CA LEU A 77 1.64 -6.34 -1.91
C LEU A 77 0.94 -7.64 -1.45
N HIS A 78 -0.20 -7.98 -2.06
CA HIS A 78 -0.93 -9.21 -1.76
C HIS A 78 -0.24 -10.48 -2.29
N GLU A 79 0.60 -10.41 -3.32
CA GLU A 79 1.33 -11.58 -3.84
C GLU A 79 2.26 -12.17 -2.77
N HIS A 80 2.85 -11.30 -1.95
CA HIS A 80 3.67 -11.67 -0.80
C HIS A 80 2.90 -12.38 0.32
N ARG A 81 1.56 -12.38 0.32
CA ARG A 81 0.74 -13.13 1.29
C ARG A 81 1.06 -14.62 1.27
N SER A 82 1.12 -15.19 0.08
CA SER A 82 1.34 -16.63 -0.10
C SER A 82 2.72 -17.03 0.45
N TRP A 83 3.71 -16.17 0.22
CA TRP A 83 5.07 -16.34 0.74
C TRP A 83 5.11 -16.21 2.27
N ASN A 84 4.39 -15.23 2.83
CA ASN A 84 4.31 -15.03 4.28
C ASN A 84 3.63 -16.22 4.99
N ILE A 85 2.56 -16.78 4.40
CA ILE A 85 1.89 -17.98 4.92
C ILE A 85 2.84 -19.19 4.87
N LYS A 86 3.55 -19.40 3.75
CA LYS A 86 4.54 -20.49 3.63
C LYS A 86 5.63 -20.36 4.69
N LEU A 87 6.18 -19.17 4.88
CA LEU A 87 7.17 -18.89 5.93
C LEU A 87 6.62 -19.16 7.32
N SER A 88 5.38 -18.77 7.61
CA SER A 88 4.73 -19.03 8.90
C SER A 88 4.52 -20.53 9.16
N ILE A 89 4.15 -21.30 8.13
CA ILE A 89 3.99 -22.76 8.24
C ILE A 89 5.34 -23.41 8.50
N VAL A 90 6.39 -23.01 7.77
CA VAL A 90 7.76 -23.52 7.96
C VAL A 90 8.25 -23.22 9.39
N GLN A 91 7.99 -22.03 9.92
CA GLN A 91 8.33 -21.68 11.30
C GLN A 91 7.58 -22.53 12.32
N PHE A 92 6.29 -22.78 12.08
CA PHE A 92 5.49 -23.62 12.97
C PHE A 92 5.98 -25.07 12.99
N ILE A 93 6.30 -25.63 11.81
CA ILE A 93 6.88 -26.98 11.69
C ILE A 93 8.26 -27.04 12.38
N SER A 94 9.11 -26.03 12.18
CA SER A 94 10.44 -25.95 12.81
C SER A 94 10.34 -25.91 14.34
N LEU A 95 9.39 -25.14 14.88
CA LEU A 95 9.12 -25.10 16.32
C LEU A 95 8.64 -26.45 16.86
N LEU A 96 7.72 -27.12 16.14
CA LEU A 96 7.24 -28.45 16.51
C LEU A 96 8.38 -29.47 16.52
N LEU A 97 9.28 -29.43 15.53
CA LEU A 97 10.43 -30.32 15.44
C LEU A 97 11.47 -30.06 16.54
N MET A 98 11.63 -28.79 16.95
CA MET A 98 12.49 -28.40 18.08
C MET A 98 11.95 -28.92 19.42
N ILE A 99 10.63 -28.85 19.64
CA ILE A 99 10.00 -29.39 20.84
C ILE A 99 10.13 -30.92 20.85
N LEU A 100 9.84 -31.58 19.73
CA LEU A 100 9.94 -33.03 19.62
C LEU A 100 11.36 -33.51 19.91
N SER A 101 12.37 -32.92 19.25
CA SER A 101 13.78 -33.27 19.50
C SER A 101 14.21 -33.04 20.95
N SER A 102 13.73 -31.97 21.59
CA SER A 102 14.00 -31.71 23.02
C SER A 102 13.39 -32.78 23.94
N ILE A 103 12.16 -33.23 23.67
CA ILE A 103 11.51 -34.31 24.42
C ILE A 103 12.27 -35.64 24.26
N LEU A 104 12.74 -35.95 23.04
CA LEU A 104 13.49 -37.17 22.76
C LEU A 104 14.86 -37.19 23.48
N ILE A 105 15.57 -36.05 23.49
CA ILE A 105 16.83 -35.88 24.24
C ILE A 105 16.57 -36.04 25.74
N PHE A 106 15.53 -35.40 26.27
CA PHE A 106 15.17 -35.51 27.69
C PHE A 106 14.84 -36.95 28.10
N ARG A 107 14.01 -37.66 27.32
CA ARG A 107 13.65 -39.05 27.60
C ARG A 107 14.89 -39.97 27.60
N ARG A 108 15.80 -39.79 26.65
CA ARG A 108 17.05 -40.55 26.59
C ARG A 108 17.98 -40.20 27.75
N TYR A 109 18.09 -38.93 28.13
CA TYR A 109 18.86 -38.51 29.30
C TYR A 109 18.35 -39.20 30.57
N VAL A 110 17.03 -39.24 30.80
CA VAL A 110 16.43 -39.94 31.95
C VAL A 110 16.71 -41.46 31.91
N LYS A 111 16.62 -42.10 30.73
CA LYS A 111 16.92 -43.54 30.56
C LYS A 111 18.40 -43.85 30.82
N THR A 112 19.33 -43.02 30.34
CA THR A 112 20.79 -43.26 30.46
C THR A 112 21.36 -42.87 31.83
N SER A 113 20.82 -41.83 32.48
CA SER A 113 21.36 -41.33 33.74
C SER A 113 20.94 -42.14 34.97
N HIS A 114 20.15 -43.22 34.82
CA HIS A 114 19.55 -43.99 35.91
C HIS A 114 18.91 -43.08 37.00
N LEU A 115 18.46 -41.88 36.61
CA LEU A 115 17.83 -40.94 37.52
C LEU A 115 16.41 -41.44 37.77
N ARG A 116 16.28 -42.43 38.66
CA ARG A 116 15.02 -42.79 39.28
C ARG A 116 14.56 -41.54 40.01
N ILE A 117 13.59 -40.82 39.46
CA ILE A 117 12.96 -39.67 40.14
C ILE A 117 12.04 -40.30 41.20
N PRO A 118 12.44 -40.44 42.47
CA PRO A 118 11.66 -41.17 43.46
C PRO A 118 10.68 -40.22 44.19
N LEU A 119 10.62 -38.95 43.79
CA LEU A 119 10.11 -37.88 44.65
C LEU A 119 8.69 -37.40 44.31
N LEU A 120 8.05 -37.90 43.25
CA LEU A 120 6.72 -37.43 42.84
C LEU A 120 5.67 -38.53 42.63
N PHE A 121 6.04 -39.81 42.68
CA PHE A 121 5.10 -40.92 42.50
C PHE A 121 5.41 -42.02 43.53
N PRO A 122 4.61 -42.15 44.60
CA PRO A 122 4.76 -43.23 45.57
C PRO A 122 4.38 -44.57 44.91
N ASP A 123 5.33 -45.50 44.90
CA ASP A 123 5.33 -46.98 44.89
C ASP A 123 4.21 -47.84 44.26
N GLU A 124 3.06 -47.31 43.83
CA GLU A 124 1.97 -48.10 43.22
C GLU A 124 1.99 -48.10 41.67
N PHE A 125 2.82 -47.27 41.05
CA PHE A 125 2.89 -47.11 39.57
C PHE A 125 4.05 -47.87 38.91
N SER A 126 4.59 -48.90 39.57
CA SER A 126 5.69 -49.72 39.04
C SER A 126 5.26 -50.77 38.02
N THR A 127 3.94 -50.97 37.82
CA THR A 127 3.37 -51.98 36.91
C THR A 127 2.84 -51.43 35.57
N THR A 128 2.73 -50.11 35.37
CA THR A 128 2.11 -49.55 34.15
C THR A 128 3.09 -49.14 33.06
N TRP A 129 4.40 -49.19 33.29
CA TRP A 129 5.42 -48.96 32.27
C TRP A 129 5.89 -50.25 31.58
N GLN A 130 5.06 -51.31 31.57
CA GLN A 130 5.21 -52.43 30.64
C GLN A 130 4.67 -52.13 29.23
N ILE A 131 4.49 -50.85 28.85
CA ILE A 131 4.32 -50.41 27.45
C ILE A 131 5.71 -50.29 26.77
N ASP A 132 6.72 -50.98 27.32
CA ASP A 132 8.12 -50.81 26.94
C ASP A 132 8.47 -51.63 25.69
N SER A 133 7.81 -52.77 25.41
CA SER A 133 8.25 -53.66 24.32
C SER A 133 7.94 -53.13 22.91
N THR A 134 6.79 -52.47 22.70
CA THR A 134 6.41 -51.93 21.38
C THR A 134 7.07 -50.59 21.08
N LEU A 135 7.28 -49.76 22.09
CA LEU A 135 8.00 -48.49 21.97
C LEU A 135 9.53 -48.69 21.92
N ASN A 136 10.09 -49.72 22.55
CA ASN A 136 11.53 -50.01 22.44
C ASN A 136 11.96 -50.43 21.03
N VAL A 137 11.08 -51.09 20.25
CA VAL A 137 11.37 -51.42 18.84
C VAL A 137 11.37 -50.17 17.95
N ILE A 138 10.44 -49.24 18.22
CA ILE A 138 10.40 -47.93 17.55
C ILE A 138 11.62 -47.10 17.98
N ASP A 139 12.04 -47.23 19.24
CA ASP A 139 13.23 -46.57 19.77
C ASP A 139 14.51 -47.07 19.10
N ASP A 140 14.74 -48.39 19.01
CA ASP A 140 15.94 -48.91 18.35
C ASP A 140 15.96 -48.61 16.84
N PHE A 141 14.79 -48.49 16.20
CA PHE A 141 14.67 -48.16 14.78
C PHE A 141 14.83 -46.66 14.48
N LEU A 142 14.28 -45.75 15.31
CA LEU A 142 14.41 -44.30 15.14
C LEU A 142 15.69 -43.71 15.79
N PHE A 143 16.32 -44.40 16.73
CA PHE A 143 17.39 -43.84 17.59
C PHE A 143 18.80 -44.44 17.43
N TYR A 144 19.19 -44.81 16.21
CA TYR A 144 20.62 -45.01 15.89
C TYR A 144 21.49 -43.73 15.83
N PRO A 145 20.99 -42.47 15.84
CA PRO A 145 21.90 -41.33 15.91
C PRO A 145 22.54 -41.26 17.30
N THR A 146 23.86 -41.16 17.32
CA THR A 146 24.64 -40.75 18.50
C THR A 146 24.12 -39.41 19.04
N TYR A 147 24.26 -39.15 20.34
CA TYR A 147 23.82 -37.90 21.01
C TYR A 147 24.26 -36.62 20.26
N SER A 148 25.42 -36.68 19.59
CA SER A 148 25.94 -35.63 18.71
C SER A 148 25.01 -35.31 17.54
N LEU A 149 24.40 -36.29 16.89
CA LEU A 149 23.51 -36.08 15.74
C LEU A 149 22.18 -35.42 16.16
N LEU A 150 21.61 -35.79 17.31
CA LEU A 150 20.41 -35.14 17.84
C LEU A 150 20.68 -33.68 18.23
N LEU A 151 21.84 -33.39 18.82
CA LEU A 151 22.27 -32.01 19.10
C LEU A 151 22.47 -31.20 17.82
N ILE A 152 23.09 -31.78 16.79
CA ILE A 152 23.26 -31.10 15.49
C ILE A 152 21.90 -30.77 14.88
N ILE A 153 20.95 -31.70 14.90
CA ILE A 153 19.58 -31.47 14.40
C ILE A 153 18.87 -30.37 15.20
N LEU A 154 19.03 -30.33 16.53
CA LEU A 154 18.49 -29.27 17.38
C LEU A 154 19.06 -27.90 17.00
N LEU A 155 20.38 -27.80 16.82
CA LEU A 155 21.06 -26.56 16.44
C LEU A 155 20.62 -26.07 15.07
N ILE A 156 20.53 -26.95 14.07
CA ILE A 156 20.07 -26.60 12.72
C ILE A 156 18.62 -26.07 12.77
N ASN A 157 17.73 -26.74 13.51
CA ASN A 157 16.36 -26.28 13.68
C ASN A 157 16.27 -24.92 14.40
N GLY A 158 17.10 -24.71 15.43
CA GLY A 158 17.18 -23.43 16.13
C GLY A 158 17.64 -22.28 15.20
N ILE A 159 18.60 -22.54 14.33
CA ILE A 159 19.08 -21.56 13.34
C ILE A 159 17.97 -21.23 12.33
N ILE A 160 17.29 -22.23 11.78
CA ILE A 160 16.18 -22.04 10.83
C ILE A 160 15.05 -21.24 11.48
N PHE A 161 14.69 -21.55 12.74
CA PHE A 161 13.67 -20.82 13.47
C PHE A 161 14.07 -19.36 13.70
N SER A 162 15.30 -19.09 14.13
CA SER A 162 15.82 -17.74 14.36
C SER A 162 15.86 -16.90 13.08
N LEU A 163 16.34 -17.47 11.97
CA LEU A 163 16.30 -16.83 10.66
C LEU A 163 14.85 -16.55 10.23
N GLY A 164 13.94 -17.49 10.48
CA GLY A 164 12.52 -17.30 10.25
C GLY A 164 11.96 -16.10 11.01
N GLN A 165 12.23 -16.00 12.31
CA GLN A 165 11.76 -14.89 13.15
C GLN A 165 12.31 -13.54 12.68
N PHE A 166 13.59 -13.49 12.31
CA PHE A 166 14.20 -12.28 11.77
C PHE A 166 13.55 -11.82 10.46
N ILE A 167 13.23 -12.75 9.56
CA ILE A 167 12.52 -12.47 8.31
C ILE A 167 11.07 -12.04 8.60
N ARG A 168 10.39 -12.69 9.54
CA ARG A 168 9.00 -12.37 9.92
C ARG A 168 8.88 -10.99 10.55
N SER A 169 9.84 -10.56 11.36
CA SER A 169 9.88 -9.20 11.92
C SER A 169 9.94 -8.12 10.84
N ARG A 170 10.36 -8.47 9.61
CA ARG A 170 10.44 -7.56 8.46
C ARG A 170 9.25 -7.71 7.50
N GLN A 171 8.28 -8.57 7.79
CA GLN A 171 7.12 -8.74 6.93
C GLN A 171 6.20 -7.53 7.00
N LYS A 172 5.87 -6.99 5.82
CA LYS A 172 4.95 -5.86 5.65
C LYS A 172 3.50 -6.33 5.76
N ASP A 173 2.64 -5.43 6.21
CA ASP A 173 1.20 -5.65 6.29
C ASP A 173 0.62 -6.14 4.97
N VAL A 174 -0.10 -7.24 5.04
CA VAL A 174 -0.73 -7.87 3.88
C VAL A 174 -2.19 -7.45 3.83
N LEU A 175 -2.65 -6.98 2.67
CA LEU A 175 -4.05 -6.63 2.44
C LEU A 175 -5.00 -7.80 2.78
N ASN A 176 -6.10 -7.48 3.45
CA ASN A 176 -7.17 -8.42 3.71
C ASN A 176 -7.90 -8.78 2.40
N HIS A 177 -8.52 -9.96 2.34
CA HIS A 177 -9.28 -10.41 1.16
C HIS A 177 -10.46 -9.47 0.85
N ARG A 178 -11.07 -8.87 1.89
CA ARG A 178 -12.11 -7.84 1.73
C ARG A 178 -11.57 -6.57 1.08
N GLU A 179 -10.42 -6.11 1.55
CA GLU A 179 -9.72 -4.93 0.99
C GLU A 179 -9.34 -5.18 -0.47
N LYS A 180 -8.82 -6.36 -0.80
CA LYS A 180 -8.53 -6.73 -2.21
C LYS A 180 -9.76 -6.57 -3.09
N LYS A 181 -10.89 -7.16 -2.69
CA LYS A 181 -12.16 -7.05 -3.44
C LYS A 181 -12.56 -5.59 -3.62
N MET A 182 -12.42 -4.79 -2.57
CA MET A 182 -12.71 -3.36 -2.60
C MET A 182 -11.80 -2.63 -3.59
N PHE A 183 -10.48 -2.82 -3.53
CA PHE A 183 -9.52 -2.19 -4.44
C PHE A 183 -9.72 -2.62 -5.90
N THR A 184 -10.06 -3.89 -6.16
CA THR A 184 -10.37 -4.34 -7.52
C THR A 184 -11.68 -3.74 -8.04
N ALA A 185 -12.71 -3.64 -7.20
CA ALA A 185 -13.97 -3.00 -7.58
C ALA A 185 -13.78 -1.50 -7.82
N PHE A 186 -12.95 -0.85 -6.99
CA PHE A 186 -12.62 0.55 -7.12
C PHE A 186 -11.79 0.84 -8.38
N LYS A 187 -10.80 -0.02 -8.69
CA LYS A 187 -10.05 0.06 -9.96
C LYS A 187 -11.00 -0.05 -11.17
N HIS A 188 -11.91 -1.01 -11.14
CA HIS A 188 -12.91 -1.17 -12.20
C HIS A 188 -13.79 0.08 -12.31
N HIS A 189 -14.27 0.62 -11.19
CA HIS A 189 -15.05 1.85 -11.18
C HIS A 189 -14.29 3.05 -11.78
N LEU A 190 -13.01 3.22 -11.45
CA LEU A 190 -12.17 4.27 -12.01
C LEU A 190 -12.03 4.14 -13.53
N GLN A 191 -11.74 2.94 -14.02
CA GLN A 191 -11.54 2.72 -15.46
C GLN A 191 -12.85 2.88 -16.25
N THR A 192 -13.97 2.38 -15.74
CA THR A 192 -15.26 2.42 -16.46
C THR A 192 -15.93 3.80 -16.39
N ASN A 193 -15.92 4.45 -15.23
CA ASN A 193 -16.70 5.67 -15.04
C ASN A 193 -15.85 6.93 -15.16
N VAL A 194 -14.69 6.98 -14.48
CA VAL A 194 -13.86 8.18 -14.43
C VAL A 194 -13.11 8.36 -15.75
N GLY A 195 -12.51 7.29 -16.28
CA GLY A 195 -11.82 7.34 -17.58
C GLY A 195 -12.74 7.77 -18.74
N VAL A 196 -13.96 7.24 -18.79
CA VAL A 196 -14.95 7.60 -19.83
C VAL A 196 -15.41 9.05 -19.67
N LYS A 197 -15.77 9.48 -18.45
CA LYS A 197 -16.17 10.88 -18.21
C LYS A 197 -15.05 11.85 -18.55
N GLN A 198 -13.81 11.50 -18.20
CA GLN A 198 -12.66 12.34 -18.50
C GLN A 198 -12.47 12.50 -20.02
N LYS A 199 -12.57 11.40 -20.78
CA LYS A 199 -12.48 11.44 -22.24
C LYS A 199 -13.58 12.32 -22.85
N ASN A 200 -14.82 12.15 -22.40
CA ASN A 200 -15.95 12.95 -22.89
C ASN A 200 -15.76 14.45 -22.60
N LEU A 201 -15.30 14.81 -21.40
CA LEU A 201 -15.01 16.21 -21.05
C LEU A 201 -13.90 16.80 -21.93
N TYR A 202 -12.89 16.01 -22.28
CA TYR A 202 -11.82 16.43 -23.16
C TYR A 202 -12.30 16.61 -24.60
N GLU A 203 -13.16 15.71 -25.09
CA GLU A 203 -13.78 15.82 -26.41
C GLU A 203 -14.71 17.05 -26.51
N SER A 204 -15.54 17.30 -25.49
CA SER A 204 -16.39 18.49 -25.43
C SER A 204 -15.57 19.78 -25.40
N PHE A 205 -14.49 19.82 -24.61
CA PHE A 205 -13.61 20.98 -24.55
C PHE A 205 -12.88 21.24 -25.88
N LEU A 206 -12.45 20.18 -26.58
CA LEU A 206 -11.84 20.32 -27.91
C LEU A 206 -12.84 20.77 -28.97
N ALA A 207 -14.08 20.31 -28.92
CA ALA A 207 -15.13 20.76 -29.84
C ALA A 207 -15.41 22.26 -29.68
N GLU A 208 -15.53 22.72 -28.43
CA GLU A 208 -15.84 24.12 -28.09
C GLU A 208 -14.68 25.10 -28.34
N THR A 209 -13.49 24.60 -28.66
CA THR A 209 -12.28 25.42 -28.92
C THR A 209 -11.83 25.42 -30.37
N ILE A 210 -12.47 24.60 -31.22
CA ILE A 210 -12.28 24.59 -32.67
C ILE A 210 -13.31 25.51 -33.37
N ASP A 211 -14.45 25.77 -32.71
CA ASP A 211 -15.45 26.78 -33.11
C ASP A 211 -15.06 28.20 -32.65
#